data_AF-A0A381WI91-F1
#
_entry.id   AF-A0A381WI91-F1
#
_cell.length_a   1.000
_cell.length_b   1.000
_cell.length_c   1.000
_cell.angle_alpha   90.00
_cell.angle_beta   90.00
_cell.angle_gamma   90.00
#
_symmetry.space_group_name_H-M   'P 1'
#
loop_
_entity.id
_entity.type
_entity.pdbx_description
1 polymer ?
#
loop_
_entity_poly.entity_id
_entity_poly.type
_entity_poly.pdbx_seq_one_letter_code
_entity_poly.pdbx_strand_id
1 'polypeptide(L)'
;MKKSNIIILLICLIHPISFAQSVAEQSQSVAELYGDRIELLGITFKDPLVLCQILIAIFISIAFIQSGIDKIIDRKGNLEFFNAHFSDSILKGLTPLLLTVLTLFELTGGIMLVYGIYFAFAEKTTLWIFYGFVVLALTLILLFAGQRIAKDYLGAADLVPYFMLIILGIMSMY
;
A
#
# COMPACT_ATOMS: atom_id res chain seq x y z
N MET A 1 -17.68 51.87 -30.35
CA MET A 1 -18.30 50.64 -29.82
C MET A 1 -19.12 50.99 -28.59
N LYS A 2 -20.43 50.76 -28.62
CA LYS A 2 -21.39 51.26 -27.62
C LYS A 2 -21.16 50.61 -26.25
N LYS A 3 -21.17 51.43 -25.19
CA LYS A 3 -21.08 51.06 -23.75
C LYS A 3 -21.93 49.84 -23.36
N SER A 4 -23.06 49.64 -24.06
CA SER A 4 -23.97 48.50 -23.89
C SER A 4 -23.36 47.14 -24.22
N ASN A 5 -22.45 47.04 -25.20
CA ASN A 5 -21.86 45.75 -25.59
C ASN A 5 -20.79 45.28 -24.59
N ILE A 6 -20.15 46.20 -23.87
CA ILE A 6 -19.18 45.87 -22.83
C ILE A 6 -19.89 45.27 -21.60
N ILE A 7 -21.04 45.82 -21.21
CA ILE A 7 -21.82 45.31 -20.07
C ILE A 7 -22.34 43.89 -20.35
N ILE A 8 -22.83 43.62 -21.56
CA ILE A 8 -23.30 42.28 -21.95
C ILE A 8 -22.13 41.27 -21.95
N LEU A 9 -20.95 41.67 -22.43
CA LEU A 9 -19.76 40.81 -22.40
C LEU A 9 -19.30 40.48 -20.97
N LEU A 10 -19.34 41.47 -20.06
CA LEU A 10 -19.02 41.25 -18.64
C LEU A 10 -20.04 40.32 -17.96
N ILE A 11 -21.34 40.47 -18.22
CA ILE A 11 -22.38 39.60 -17.67
C ILE A 11 -22.21 38.15 -18.16
N CYS A 12 -21.89 37.97 -19.45
CA CYS A 12 -21.61 36.64 -20.02
C CYS A 12 -20.34 35.97 -19.46
N LEU A 13 -19.39 36.74 -18.91
CA LEU A 13 -18.19 36.20 -18.26
C LEU A 13 -18.43 35.85 -16.79
N ILE A 14 -19.34 36.54 -16.09
CA ILE A 14 -19.62 36.30 -14.66
C ILE A 14 -20.52 35.07 -14.45
N HIS A 15 -21.44 34.81 -15.37
CA HIS A 15 -22.40 33.69 -15.28
C HIS A 15 -21.74 32.28 -15.27
N PRO A 16 -20.76 31.96 -16.13
CA PRO A 16 -20.08 30.67 -16.10
C PRO A 16 -19.14 30.51 -14.89
N ILE A 17 -18.58 31.61 -14.37
CA ILE A 17 -17.73 31.58 -13.16
C ILE A 17 -18.56 31.25 -11.92
N SER A 18 -19.75 31.85 -11.81
CA SER A 18 -20.68 31.60 -10.70
C SER A 18 -21.23 30.17 -10.72
N PHE A 19 -21.47 29.61 -11.91
CA PHE A 19 -21.89 28.21 -12.09
C PHE A 19 -20.74 27.22 -11.81
N ALA A 20 -19.52 27.54 -12.22
CA ALA A 20 -18.35 26.73 -11.91
C ALA A 20 -18.05 26.69 -10.40
N GLN A 21 -18.23 27.81 -9.70
CA GLN A 21 -18.13 27.86 -8.23
C GLN A 21 -19.23 27.05 -7.55
N SER A 22 -20.49 27.11 -8.00
CA SER A 22 -21.57 26.33 -7.38
C SER A 22 -21.41 24.82 -7.58
N VAL A 23 -20.82 24.37 -8.69
CA VAL A 23 -20.52 22.94 -8.93
C VAL A 23 -19.33 22.47 -8.08
N ALA A 24 -18.31 23.31 -7.89
CA ALA A 24 -17.18 22.99 -7.02
C ALA A 24 -17.57 22.94 -5.53
N GLU A 25 -18.54 23.74 -5.09
CA GLU A 25 -19.05 23.76 -3.71
C GLU A 25 -20.02 22.60 -3.40
N GLN A 26 -20.55 21.90 -4.42
CA GLN A 26 -21.59 20.87 -4.25
C GLN A 26 -21.06 19.42 -4.35
N SER A 27 -19.77 19.22 -4.58
CA SER A 27 -19.14 17.89 -4.57
C SER A 27 -18.88 17.43 -3.14
N GLN A 28 -19.90 16.93 -2.44
CA GLN A 28 -19.70 16.23 -1.17
C GLN A 28 -18.83 15.00 -1.41
N SER A 29 -17.77 14.83 -0.63
CA SER A 29 -16.91 13.65 -0.74
C SER A 29 -17.69 12.41 -0.27
N VAL A 30 -17.33 11.22 -0.79
CA VAL A 30 -17.96 9.96 -0.35
C VAL A 30 -17.82 9.75 1.17
N ALA A 31 -16.73 10.28 1.77
CA ALA A 31 -16.52 10.28 3.21
C ALA A 31 -17.56 11.12 3.97
N GLU A 32 -18.00 12.25 3.43
CA GLU A 32 -19.04 13.08 4.05
C GLU A 32 -20.45 12.44 3.95
N LEU A 33 -20.69 11.66 2.90
CA LEU A 33 -21.99 11.00 2.67
C LEU A 33 -22.18 9.72 3.48
N TYR A 34 -21.09 8.99 3.79
CA TYR A 34 -21.15 7.65 4.38
C TYR A 34 -20.22 7.41 5.58
N GLY A 35 -19.37 8.38 5.95
CA GLY A 35 -18.28 8.21 6.92
C GLY A 35 -18.71 7.71 8.29
N ASP A 36 -19.88 8.10 8.78
CA ASP A 36 -20.32 7.75 10.14
C ASP A 36 -21.05 6.39 10.26
N ARG A 37 -21.12 5.58 9.19
CA ARG A 37 -22.00 4.38 9.16
C ARG A 37 -21.30 3.03 9.12
N ILE A 38 -19.98 2.97 9.24
CA ILE A 38 -19.25 1.70 9.17
C ILE A 38 -18.87 1.26 10.59
N GLU A 39 -19.47 0.15 11.01
CA GLU A 39 -19.22 -0.47 12.31
C GLU A 39 -18.70 -1.89 12.09
N LEU A 40 -17.55 -2.22 12.66
CA LEU A 40 -17.00 -3.58 12.65
C LEU A 40 -16.73 -4.01 14.09
N LEU A 41 -17.33 -5.14 14.51
CA LEU A 41 -17.17 -5.69 15.85
C LEU A 41 -17.49 -4.69 16.99
N GLY A 42 -18.47 -3.80 16.78
CA GLY A 42 -18.84 -2.76 17.75
C GLY A 42 -17.88 -1.57 17.80
N ILE A 43 -16.95 -1.47 16.85
CA ILE A 43 -16.02 -0.35 16.71
C ILE A 43 -16.47 0.48 15.51
N THR A 44 -16.88 1.72 15.77
CA THR A 44 -17.24 2.69 14.74
C THR A 44 -15.98 3.20 14.02
N PHE A 45 -15.96 3.05 12.71
CA PHE A 45 -14.96 3.64 11.82
C PHE A 45 -15.58 4.86 11.14
N LYS A 46 -14.92 6.01 11.29
CA LYS A 46 -15.32 7.27 10.64
C LYS A 46 -14.98 7.33 9.15
N ASP A 47 -14.12 6.42 8.70
CA ASP A 47 -13.63 6.37 7.35
C ASP A 47 -13.56 4.91 6.86
N PRO A 48 -14.37 4.52 5.84
CA PRO A 48 -14.29 3.21 5.19
C PRO A 48 -12.87 2.82 4.79
N LEU A 49 -12.02 3.79 4.42
CA LEU A 49 -10.66 3.55 3.98
C LEU A 49 -9.78 3.03 5.10
N VAL A 50 -9.97 3.49 6.35
CA VAL A 50 -9.24 2.99 7.52
C VAL A 50 -9.52 1.50 7.73
N LEU A 51 -10.76 1.06 7.53
CA LEU A 51 -11.10 -0.34 7.60
C LEU A 51 -10.37 -1.15 6.50
N CYS A 52 -10.35 -0.65 5.26
CA CYS A 52 -9.58 -1.27 4.17
C CYS A 52 -8.08 -1.37 4.51
N GLN A 53 -7.48 -0.31 5.05
CA GLN A 53 -6.07 -0.29 5.48
C GLN A 53 -5.78 -1.40 6.49
N ILE A 54 -6.64 -1.56 7.50
CA ILE A 54 -6.49 -2.59 8.53
C ILE A 54 -6.63 -4.00 7.93
N LEU A 55 -7.63 -4.23 7.07
CA LEU A 55 -7.83 -5.55 6.45
C LEU A 55 -6.67 -5.94 5.52
N ILE A 56 -6.17 -4.99 4.72
CA ILE A 56 -4.97 -5.19 3.89
C ILE A 56 -3.76 -5.44 4.80
N ALA A 57 -3.59 -4.69 5.89
CA ALA A 57 -2.49 -4.87 6.83
C ALA A 57 -2.51 -6.27 7.46
N ILE A 58 -3.69 -6.78 7.83
CA ILE A 58 -3.85 -8.13 8.38
C ILE A 58 -3.42 -9.16 7.32
N PHE A 59 -3.95 -9.07 6.10
CA PHE A 59 -3.63 -9.99 5.01
C PHE A 59 -2.12 -10.02 4.70
N ILE A 60 -1.53 -8.83 4.51
CA ILE A 60 -0.10 -8.69 4.18
C ILE A 60 0.78 -9.14 5.36
N SER A 61 0.43 -8.80 6.60
CA SER A 61 1.23 -9.22 7.77
C SER A 61 1.28 -10.75 7.91
N ILE A 62 0.18 -11.46 7.67
CA ILE A 62 0.15 -12.93 7.72
C ILE A 62 1.15 -13.50 6.70
N ALA A 63 1.07 -13.07 5.44
CA ALA A 63 1.94 -13.58 4.38
C ALA A 63 3.43 -13.33 4.67
N PHE A 64 3.79 -12.10 5.04
CA PHE A 64 5.19 -11.71 5.23
C PHE A 64 5.79 -12.22 6.54
N ILE A 65 5.01 -12.28 7.63
CA ILE A 65 5.49 -12.88 8.88
C ILE A 65 5.69 -14.38 8.70
N GLN A 66 4.75 -15.08 8.07
CA GLN A 66 4.88 -16.51 7.80
C GLN A 66 6.11 -16.79 6.90
N SER A 67 6.26 -16.02 5.82
CA SER A 67 7.43 -16.07 4.92
C SER A 67 8.76 -15.82 5.66
N GLY A 68 8.80 -14.85 6.58
CA GLY A 68 10.00 -14.53 7.35
C GLY A 68 10.33 -15.59 8.42
N ILE A 69 9.32 -16.09 9.13
CA ILE A 69 9.49 -17.15 10.14
C ILE A 69 9.97 -18.45 9.50
N ASP A 70 9.40 -18.82 8.34
CA ASP A 70 9.82 -19.99 7.57
C ASP A 70 11.33 -19.96 7.25
N LYS A 71 11.84 -18.79 6.80
CA LYS A 71 13.26 -18.59 6.51
C LYS A 71 14.17 -18.69 7.74
N ILE A 72 13.64 -18.59 8.95
CA ILE A 72 14.38 -18.80 10.20
C ILE A 72 14.34 -20.27 10.59
N ILE A 73 13.15 -20.89 10.55
CA ILE A 73 12.94 -22.28 11.00
C ILE A 73 13.54 -23.27 10.00
N ASP A 74 13.18 -23.16 8.72
CA ASP A 74 13.78 -23.94 7.63
C ASP A 74 14.80 -23.10 6.85
N ARG A 75 15.83 -22.65 7.58
CA ARG A 75 16.90 -21.85 6.99
C ARG A 75 17.66 -22.62 5.91
N LYS A 76 17.88 -23.92 6.13
CA LYS A 76 18.68 -24.76 5.23
C LYS A 76 17.96 -24.98 3.90
N GLY A 77 16.68 -25.37 3.93
CA GLY A 77 15.89 -25.56 2.72
C GLY A 77 15.79 -24.27 1.90
N ASN A 78 15.55 -23.14 2.56
CA ASN A 78 15.51 -21.83 1.91
C ASN A 78 16.86 -21.44 1.27
N LEU A 79 17.99 -21.73 1.93
CA LEU A 79 19.32 -21.49 1.34
C LEU A 79 19.58 -22.39 0.12
N GLU A 80 19.19 -23.66 0.18
CA GLU A 80 19.30 -24.58 -0.96
C GLU A 80 18.46 -24.09 -2.16
N PHE A 81 17.22 -23.66 -1.92
CA PHE A 81 16.37 -23.05 -2.93
C PHE A 81 17.01 -21.79 -3.54
N PHE A 82 17.50 -20.85 -2.73
CA PHE A 82 18.14 -19.63 -3.23
C PHE A 82 19.41 -19.94 -4.04
N ASN A 83 20.22 -20.91 -3.60
CA ASN A 83 21.43 -21.31 -4.31
C ASN A 83 21.13 -21.90 -5.69
N ALA A 84 20.10 -22.73 -5.79
CA ALA A 84 19.64 -23.28 -7.06
C ALA A 84 19.03 -22.18 -7.94
N HIS A 85 18.17 -21.34 -7.38
CA HIS A 85 17.45 -20.29 -8.11
C HIS A 85 18.39 -19.23 -8.71
N PHE A 86 19.45 -18.84 -7.98
CA PHE A 86 20.40 -17.82 -8.43
C PHE A 86 21.69 -18.38 -9.07
N SER A 87 21.76 -19.68 -9.38
CA SER A 87 22.99 -20.38 -9.79
C SER A 87 23.68 -19.81 -11.04
N ASP A 88 22.89 -19.25 -11.96
CA ASP A 88 23.34 -18.69 -13.25
C ASP A 88 23.19 -17.17 -13.32
N SER A 89 23.04 -16.53 -12.16
CA SER A 89 22.83 -15.09 -12.04
C SER A 89 24.05 -14.37 -11.46
N ILE A 90 24.06 -13.04 -11.58
CA ILE A 90 25.06 -12.18 -10.94
C ILE A 90 25.04 -12.22 -9.41
N LEU A 91 23.96 -12.77 -8.81
CA LEU A 91 23.78 -12.87 -7.37
C LEU A 91 24.27 -14.21 -6.79
N LYS A 92 24.85 -15.07 -7.63
CA LYS A 92 25.44 -16.34 -7.21
C LYS A 92 26.45 -16.14 -6.08
N GLY A 93 26.33 -16.94 -5.03
CA GLY A 93 27.23 -16.87 -3.87
C GLY A 93 26.90 -15.79 -2.83
N LEU A 94 26.01 -14.84 -3.15
CA LEU A 94 25.48 -13.85 -2.19
C LEU A 94 24.18 -14.31 -1.51
N THR A 95 23.69 -15.50 -1.85
CA THR A 95 22.41 -16.05 -1.39
C THR A 95 22.24 -16.06 0.14
N PRO A 96 23.25 -16.31 0.99
CA PRO A 96 23.03 -16.29 2.43
C PRO A 96 22.79 -14.88 2.96
N LEU A 97 23.49 -13.89 2.40
CA LEU A 97 23.30 -12.48 2.73
C LEU A 97 21.93 -11.99 2.27
N LEU A 98 21.56 -12.29 1.01
CA LEU A 98 20.26 -11.93 0.46
C LEU A 98 19.12 -12.50 1.29
N LEU A 99 19.20 -13.78 1.68
CA LEU A 99 18.18 -14.42 2.49
C LEU A 99 18.08 -13.77 3.89
N THR A 100 19.19 -13.38 4.51
CA THR A 100 19.17 -12.65 5.80
C THR A 100 18.53 -11.28 5.68
N VAL A 101 18.97 -10.47 4.71
CA VAL A 101 18.44 -9.12 4.51
C VAL A 101 16.94 -9.18 4.20
N LEU A 102 16.54 -10.10 3.33
CA LEU A 102 15.13 -10.33 3.00
C LEU A 102 14.32 -10.68 4.26
N THR A 103 14.77 -11.68 5.03
CA THR A 103 14.08 -12.11 6.26
C THR A 103 13.90 -10.95 7.24
N LEU A 104 14.93 -10.11 7.41
CA LEU A 104 14.88 -8.95 8.30
C LEU A 104 13.82 -7.93 7.85
N PHE A 105 13.78 -7.62 6.56
CA PHE A 105 12.81 -6.68 6.01
C PHE A 105 11.38 -7.21 6.08
N GLU A 106 11.16 -8.48 5.73
CA GLU A 106 9.85 -9.14 5.82
C GLU A 106 9.30 -9.11 7.25
N LEU A 107 10.12 -9.49 8.23
CA LEU A 107 9.71 -9.50 9.64
C LEU A 107 9.54 -8.09 10.20
N THR A 108 10.43 -7.16 9.86
CA THR A 108 10.31 -5.76 10.33
C THR A 108 9.01 -5.14 9.81
N GLY A 109 8.75 -5.23 8.51
CA GLY A 109 7.53 -4.72 7.91
C GLY A 109 6.28 -5.42 8.45
N GLY A 110 6.31 -6.76 8.57
CA GLY A 110 5.21 -7.53 9.13
C GLY A 110 4.88 -7.16 10.58
N ILE A 111 5.89 -7.02 11.45
CA ILE A 111 5.71 -6.59 12.85
C ILE A 111 5.18 -5.16 12.92
N MET A 112 5.67 -4.24 12.07
CA MET A 112 5.13 -2.89 11.99
C MET A 112 3.65 -2.87 11.62
N LEU A 113 3.21 -3.74 10.70
CA LEU A 113 1.79 -3.89 10.36
C LEU A 113 0.96 -4.39 11.54
N VAL A 114 1.42 -5.44 12.24
CA VAL A 114 0.73 -5.96 13.44
C VAL A 114 0.62 -4.89 14.53
N TYR A 115 1.72 -4.18 14.80
CA TYR A 115 1.73 -3.08 15.74
C TYR A 115 0.79 -1.95 15.30
N GLY A 116 0.78 -1.62 14.01
CA GLY A 116 -0.09 -0.60 13.44
C GLY A 116 -1.57 -0.96 13.48
N ILE A 117 -1.93 -2.24 13.35
CA ILE A 117 -3.31 -2.69 13.55
C ILE A 117 -3.75 -2.40 14.99
N TYR A 118 -2.95 -2.80 15.99
CA TYR A 118 -3.22 -2.48 17.39
C TYR A 118 -3.36 -0.96 17.61
N PHE A 119 -2.42 -0.19 17.08
CA PHE A 119 -2.37 1.26 17.25
C PHE A 119 -3.53 1.98 16.55
N ALA A 120 -4.03 1.44 15.43
CA ALA A 120 -5.22 1.95 14.76
C ALA A 120 -6.49 1.81 15.63
N PHE A 121 -6.58 0.75 16.42
CA PHE A 121 -7.70 0.58 17.35
C PHE A 121 -7.56 1.46 18.60
N ALA A 122 -6.36 1.51 19.18
CA ALA A 122 -6.07 2.22 20.43
C ALA A 122 -6.01 3.76 20.25
N GLU A 123 -5.25 4.23 19.27
CA GLU A 123 -4.90 5.64 19.07
C GLU A 123 -5.57 6.26 17.83
N LYS A 124 -6.41 5.50 17.13
CA LYS A 124 -7.16 5.94 15.93
C LYS A 124 -6.26 6.50 14.82
N THR A 125 -5.05 5.95 14.68
CA THR A 125 -4.08 6.34 13.65
C THR A 125 -3.49 5.12 12.94
N THR A 126 -3.31 5.22 11.62
CA THR A 126 -2.76 4.14 10.77
C THR A 126 -1.31 4.38 10.37
N LEU A 127 -0.62 5.29 11.07
CA LEU A 127 0.78 5.68 10.77
C LEU A 127 1.75 4.48 10.72
N TRP A 128 1.63 3.55 11.66
CA TRP A 128 2.48 2.35 11.68
C TRP A 128 2.14 1.35 10.57
N ILE A 129 0.88 1.30 10.15
CA ILE A 129 0.46 0.53 8.97
C ILE A 129 1.12 1.12 7.72
N PHE A 130 1.13 2.45 7.59
CA PHE A 130 1.80 3.13 6.48
C PHE A 130 3.28 2.77 6.41
N TYR A 131 4.01 2.86 7.54
CA TYR A 131 5.44 2.51 7.55
C TYR A 131 5.68 1.03 7.25
N GLY A 132 4.85 0.12 7.77
CA GLY A 132 4.92 -1.30 7.42
C GLY A 132 4.72 -1.56 5.92
N PHE A 133 3.73 -0.90 5.31
CA PHE A 133 3.50 -0.96 3.86
C PHE A 133 4.69 -0.44 3.06
N VAL A 134 5.32 0.67 3.46
CA VAL A 134 6.51 1.19 2.77
C VAL A 134 7.66 0.19 2.83
N VAL A 135 7.94 -0.40 4.00
CA VAL A 135 9.00 -1.40 4.15
C VAL A 135 8.72 -2.64 3.30
N LEU A 136 7.48 -3.13 3.27
CA LEU A 136 7.12 -4.32 2.49
C LEU A 136 7.02 -4.03 0.98
N ALA A 137 6.66 -2.81 0.56
CA ALA A 137 6.75 -2.39 -0.83
C ALA A 137 8.20 -2.45 -1.32
N LEU A 138 9.14 -1.92 -0.53
CA LEU A 138 10.58 -2.02 -0.84
C LEU A 138 11.04 -3.49 -0.87
N THR A 139 10.55 -4.30 0.05
CA THR A 139 10.84 -5.75 0.11
C THR A 139 10.38 -6.45 -1.18
N LEU A 140 9.17 -6.17 -1.65
CA LEU A 140 8.63 -6.72 -2.90
C LEU A 140 9.39 -6.24 -4.13
N ILE A 141 9.84 -4.98 -4.16
CA ILE A 141 10.69 -4.47 -5.24
C ILE A 141 12.01 -5.25 -5.30
N LEU A 142 12.63 -5.51 -4.15
CA LEU A 142 13.86 -6.32 -4.08
C LEU A 142 13.62 -7.77 -4.53
N LEU A 143 12.52 -8.39 -4.07
CA LEU A 143 12.12 -9.73 -4.50
C LEU A 143 11.89 -9.78 -6.01
N PHE A 144 11.10 -8.85 -6.55
CA PHE A 144 10.81 -8.76 -7.98
C PHE A 144 12.09 -8.58 -8.80
N ALA A 145 13.00 -7.70 -8.37
CA ALA A 145 14.29 -7.53 -9.01
C ALA A 145 15.12 -8.83 -9.00
N GLY A 146 15.14 -9.55 -7.87
CA GLY A 146 15.76 -10.86 -7.75
C GLY A 146 15.20 -11.86 -8.77
N GLN A 147 13.87 -11.99 -8.85
CA GLN A 147 13.21 -12.86 -9.82
C GLN A 147 13.59 -12.51 -11.27
N ARG A 148 13.64 -11.20 -11.61
CA ARG A 148 14.05 -10.76 -12.95
C ARG A 148 15.52 -11.05 -13.27
N ILE A 149 16.40 -10.91 -12.30
CA ILE A 149 17.83 -11.24 -12.43
C ILE A 149 18.02 -12.76 -12.62
N ALA A 150 17.23 -13.58 -11.94
CA ALA A 150 17.19 -15.04 -12.11
C ALA A 150 16.43 -15.49 -13.37
N LYS A 151 15.82 -14.55 -14.12
CA LYS A 151 14.94 -14.81 -15.28
C LYS A 151 13.70 -15.65 -14.94
N ASP A 152 13.27 -15.65 -13.68
CA ASP A 152 12.01 -16.24 -13.27
C ASP A 152 10.86 -15.23 -13.46
N TYR A 153 10.27 -15.26 -14.65
CA TYR A 153 9.19 -14.35 -15.01
C TYR A 153 7.86 -14.71 -14.35
N LEU A 154 7.64 -15.98 -14.02
CA LEU A 154 6.43 -16.45 -13.36
C LEU A 154 6.46 -16.05 -11.88
N GLY A 155 7.56 -16.34 -11.18
CA GLY A 155 7.77 -15.90 -9.80
C GLY A 155 7.69 -14.37 -9.67
N ALA A 156 8.20 -13.61 -10.65
CA ALA A 156 8.04 -12.17 -10.67
C ALA A 156 6.58 -11.71 -10.81
N ALA A 157 5.74 -12.44 -11.55
CA ALA A 157 4.32 -12.13 -11.72
C ALA A 157 3.51 -12.38 -10.44
N ASP A 158 3.84 -13.45 -9.71
CA ASP A 158 3.17 -13.83 -8.45
C ASP A 158 3.34 -12.77 -7.33
N LEU A 159 4.34 -11.90 -7.43
CA LEU A 159 4.58 -10.80 -6.50
C LEU A 159 3.70 -9.58 -6.75
N VAL A 160 3.20 -9.41 -7.98
CA VAL A 160 2.46 -8.21 -8.40
C VAL A 160 1.17 -8.00 -7.59
N PRO A 161 0.34 -9.03 -7.29
CA PRO A 161 -0.85 -8.88 -6.45
C PRO A 161 -0.57 -8.31 -5.06
N TYR A 162 0.48 -8.80 -4.38
CA TYR A 162 0.87 -8.28 -3.07
C TYR A 162 1.32 -6.83 -3.15
N PHE A 163 2.09 -6.48 -4.20
CA PHE A 163 2.55 -5.11 -4.42
C PHE A 163 1.37 -4.18 -4.68
N MET A 164 0.42 -4.58 -5.53
CA MET A 164 -0.80 -3.81 -5.81
C MET A 164 -1.61 -3.57 -4.54
N LEU A 165 -1.82 -4.60 -3.70
CA LEU A 165 -2.55 -4.43 -2.43
C LEU A 165 -1.87 -3.44 -1.49
N ILE A 166 -0.54 -3.49 -1.38
CA ILE A 166 0.23 -2.55 -0.56
C ILE A 166 0.10 -1.12 -1.10
N ILE A 167 0.19 -0.92 -2.42
CA ILE A 167 0.02 0.40 -3.03
C ILE A 167 -1.41 0.93 -2.83
N LEU A 168 -2.43 0.09 -2.98
CA LEU A 168 -3.81 0.47 -2.66
C LEU A 168 -3.98 0.86 -1.19
N GLY A 169 -3.35 0.12 -0.28
CA GLY A 169 -3.30 0.46 1.14
C GLY A 169 -2.69 1.83 1.39
N ILE A 170 -1.55 2.13 0.77
CA ILE A 170 -0.89 3.45 0.86
C ILE A 170 -1.76 4.55 0.25
N MET A 171 -2.34 4.33 -0.93
CA MET A 171 -3.20 5.31 -1.61
C MET A 171 -4.43 5.67 -0.77
N SER A 172 -4.98 4.71 -0.04
CA SER A 172 -6.15 4.93 0.81
C SER A 172 -5.88 5.77 2.07
N MET A 173 -4.63 6.16 2.32
CA MET A 173 -4.21 6.96 3.48
C MET A 173 -4.13 8.46 3.19
N TYR A 174 -4.46 8.87 1.96
CA TYR A 174 -4.53 10.25 1.48
C TYR A 174 -5.96 10.59 1.04
#